data_AF-A0ABD1X6K0-F1
#
_entry.id   AF-A0ABD1X6K0-F1
#
_cell.length_a   1.000
_cell.length_b   1.000
_cell.length_c   1.000
_cell.angle_alpha   90.00
_cell.angle_beta   90.00
_cell.angle_gamma   90.00
#
_symmetry.space_group_name_H-M   'P 1'
#
loop_
_entity.id
_entity.type
_entity.pdbx_description
1 polymer ?
#
loop_
_entity_poly.entity_id
_entity_poly.type
_entity_poly.pdbx_seq_one_letter_code
_entity_poly.pdbx_strand_id
1 'polypeptide(L)'
;MKTPPQVKAKIQETCTKMSSESSLALKELALSIRTMSSSSQADPHIVNAKSAAKKLKSLLKMNPWEDTDYLDEIVPATAVSSLLIEIVSSTVKIADSVHELASMAKFKNDVLKQKETGKGKALRVPSIEGSHNVAITVE
;
A
#
# COMPACT_ATOMS: atom_id res chain seq x y z
N MET A 1 13.22 -29.14 -13.90
CA MET A 1 12.76 -27.79 -14.30
C MET A 1 12.52 -27.00 -13.03
N LYS A 2 13.02 -25.77 -12.92
CA LYS A 2 12.81 -24.90 -11.75
C LYS A 2 11.70 -23.91 -12.13
N THR A 3 10.51 -24.03 -11.54
CA THR A 3 9.62 -22.86 -11.44
C THR A 3 9.30 -22.55 -9.98
N PRO A 4 10.13 -21.78 -9.22
CA PRO A 4 9.65 -21.41 -7.86
C PRO A 4 9.76 -19.96 -7.31
N PRO A 5 10.90 -19.22 -7.27
CA PRO A 5 10.93 -17.94 -6.52
C PRO A 5 10.34 -16.72 -7.24
N GLN A 6 10.56 -16.59 -8.54
CA GLN A 6 10.35 -15.30 -9.24
C GLN A 6 8.86 -14.97 -9.42
N VAL A 7 8.00 -15.96 -9.66
CA VAL A 7 6.55 -15.72 -9.77
C VAL A 7 5.93 -15.47 -8.40
N LYS A 8 6.30 -16.26 -7.38
CA LYS A 8 5.91 -16.01 -5.98
C LYS A 8 6.31 -14.60 -5.53
N ALA A 9 7.56 -14.20 -5.79
CA ALA A 9 8.04 -12.86 -5.49
C ALA A 9 7.26 -11.77 -6.22
N LYS A 10 6.93 -11.95 -7.50
CA LYS A 10 6.10 -11.00 -8.27
C LYS A 10 4.66 -10.92 -7.76
N ILE A 11 4.06 -12.05 -7.37
CA ILE A 11 2.73 -12.07 -6.76
C ILE A 11 2.76 -11.32 -5.43
N GLN A 12 3.71 -11.66 -4.54
CA GLN A 12 3.90 -10.98 -3.26
C GLN A 12 4.11 -9.48 -3.45
N GLU A 13 5.03 -9.06 -4.32
CA GLU A 13 5.28 -7.66 -4.65
C GLU A 13 4.00 -6.95 -5.10
N THR A 14 3.23 -7.59 -5.98
CA THR A 14 2.00 -7.01 -6.53
C THR A 14 0.91 -6.91 -5.45
N CYS A 15 0.77 -7.93 -4.60
CA CYS A 15 -0.14 -7.93 -3.45
C CYS A 15 0.24 -6.83 -2.44
N THR A 16 1.52 -6.71 -2.08
CA THR A 16 2.03 -5.64 -1.20
C THR A 16 1.74 -4.26 -1.78
N LYS A 17 1.97 -4.07 -3.09
CA LYS A 17 1.65 -2.81 -3.77
C LYS A 17 0.16 -2.51 -3.73
N MET A 18 -0.71 -3.47 -4.02
CA MET A 18 -2.16 -3.28 -3.91
C MET A 18 -2.58 -2.85 -2.51
N SER A 19 -2.10 -3.55 -1.48
CA SER A 19 -2.43 -3.23 -0.08
C SER A 19 -1.95 -1.84 0.32
N SER A 20 -0.70 -1.48 -0.04
CA SER A 20 -0.13 -0.17 0.30
C SER A 20 -0.82 0.97 -0.42
N GLU A 21 -1.08 0.83 -1.72
CA GLU A 21 -1.75 1.88 -2.50
C GLU A 21 -3.22 2.02 -2.06
N SER A 22 -3.91 0.92 -1.74
CA SER A 22 -5.28 0.97 -1.23
C SER A 22 -5.36 1.65 0.14
N SER A 23 -4.41 1.37 1.05
CA SER A 23 -4.40 1.99 2.38
C SER A 23 -4.06 3.48 2.32
N LEU A 24 -3.15 3.88 1.43
CA LEU A 24 -2.85 5.29 1.17
C LEU A 24 -4.06 6.02 0.58
N ALA A 25 -4.73 5.44 -0.43
CA ALA A 25 -5.96 6.00 -0.96
C ALA A 25 -7.03 6.18 0.14
N LEU A 26 -7.30 5.15 0.93
CA LEU A 26 -8.28 5.21 2.02
C LEU A 26 -7.91 6.25 3.09
N LYS A 27 -6.62 6.41 3.39
CA LYS A 27 -6.13 7.43 4.31
C LYS A 27 -6.40 8.85 3.79
N GLU A 28 -6.10 9.11 2.52
CA GLU A 28 -6.35 10.43 1.90
C GLU A 28 -7.85 10.73 1.80
N LEU A 29 -8.68 9.73 1.46
CA LEU A 29 -10.14 9.88 1.44
C LEU A 29 -10.70 10.16 2.84
N ALA A 30 -10.22 9.46 3.87
CA ALA A 30 -10.63 9.71 5.25
C ALA A 30 -10.22 11.11 5.72
N LEU A 31 -9.04 11.58 5.31
CA LEU A 31 -8.59 12.95 5.58
C LEU A 31 -9.51 13.97 4.91
N SER A 32 -9.82 13.76 3.62
CA SER A 32 -10.74 14.61 2.85
C SER A 32 -12.11 14.76 3.52
N ILE A 33 -12.70 13.66 3.99
CA ILE A 33 -13.97 13.69 4.74
C ILE A 33 -13.82 14.47 6.04
N ARG A 34 -12.75 14.22 6.80
CA ARG A 34 -12.50 14.84 8.11
C ARG A 34 -12.32 16.36 7.99
N THR A 35 -11.62 16.82 6.96
CA THR A 35 -11.36 18.25 6.72
C THR A 35 -12.47 18.90 5.91
N MET A 36 -13.41 18.13 5.36
CA MET A 36 -14.41 18.57 4.39
C MET A 36 -13.76 19.34 3.23
N SER A 37 -12.60 18.85 2.78
CA SER A 37 -11.87 19.43 1.66
C SER A 37 -11.61 18.40 0.57
N SER A 38 -11.72 18.82 -0.68
CA SER A 38 -11.43 18.00 -1.86
C SER A 38 -9.92 18.03 -2.13
N SER A 39 -9.31 16.86 -2.09
CA SER A 39 -7.91 16.63 -2.45
C SER A 39 -7.84 15.51 -3.48
N SER A 40 -7.07 15.72 -4.56
CA SER A 40 -6.81 14.70 -5.57
C SER A 40 -5.71 13.71 -5.17
N GLN A 41 -5.22 13.76 -3.93
CA GLN A 41 -4.12 12.89 -3.47
C GLN A 41 -4.50 11.41 -3.40
N ALA A 42 -5.79 11.07 -3.30
CA ALA A 42 -6.25 9.68 -3.35
C ALA A 42 -6.16 9.08 -4.78
N ASP A 43 -6.33 9.89 -5.83
CA ASP A 43 -6.47 9.41 -7.21
C ASP A 43 -5.24 8.66 -7.75
N PRO A 44 -4.00 9.17 -7.57
CA PRO A 44 -2.80 8.44 -7.98
C PRO A 44 -2.71 7.06 -7.32
N HIS A 45 -3.04 6.97 -6.03
CA HIS A 45 -3.04 5.73 -5.28
C HIS A 45 -4.08 4.74 -5.81
N ILE A 46 -5.29 5.22 -6.15
CA ILE A 46 -6.34 4.41 -6.78
C ILE A 46 -5.90 3.86 -8.15
N VAL A 47 -5.28 4.71 -8.98
CA VAL A 47 -4.75 4.30 -10.30
C VAL A 47 -3.67 3.23 -10.13
N ASN A 48 -2.75 3.41 -9.18
CA ASN A 48 -1.70 2.45 -8.89
C ASN A 48 -2.25 1.11 -8.37
N ALA A 49 -3.23 1.14 -7.46
CA ALA A 49 -3.90 -0.05 -6.95
C ALA A 49 -4.61 -0.82 -8.08
N LYS A 50 -5.35 -0.12 -8.96
CA LYS A 50 -5.99 -0.69 -10.16
C LYS A 50 -4.97 -1.35 -11.09
N SER A 51 -3.84 -0.67 -11.33
CA SER A 51 -2.77 -1.20 -12.19
C SER A 51 -2.14 -2.47 -11.62
N ALA A 52 -1.85 -2.47 -10.31
CA ALA A 52 -1.34 -3.65 -9.61
C ALA A 52 -2.35 -4.81 -9.64
N ALA A 53 -3.65 -4.56 -9.44
CA ALA A 53 -4.69 -5.58 -9.55
C ALA A 53 -4.76 -6.21 -10.97
N LYS A 54 -4.62 -5.40 -12.02
CA LYS A 54 -4.54 -5.89 -13.41
C LYS A 54 -3.30 -6.78 -13.61
N LYS A 55 -2.15 -6.36 -13.09
CA LYS A 55 -0.89 -7.14 -13.14
C LYS A 55 -1.06 -8.48 -12.42
N LEU A 56 -1.64 -8.50 -11.23
CA LEU A 56 -1.88 -9.72 -10.45
C LEU A 56 -2.80 -10.69 -11.20
N LYS A 57 -3.91 -10.19 -11.75
CA LYS A 57 -4.80 -11.01 -12.60
C LYS A 57 -4.08 -11.64 -13.78
N SER A 58 -3.16 -10.91 -14.42
CA SER A 58 -2.35 -11.45 -15.52
C SER A 58 -1.39 -12.54 -15.05
N LEU A 59 -0.74 -12.36 -13.88
CA LEU A 59 0.18 -13.34 -13.30
C LEU A 59 -0.54 -14.64 -12.94
N LEU A 60 -1.74 -14.57 -12.37
CA LEU A 60 -2.54 -15.74 -12.01
C LEU A 60 -3.02 -16.53 -13.24
N LYS A 61 -3.32 -15.84 -14.35
CA LYS A 61 -3.76 -16.48 -15.60
C LYS A 61 -2.65 -17.25 -16.33
N MET A 62 -1.38 -16.92 -16.10
CA MET A 62 -0.25 -17.62 -16.73
C MET A 62 -0.02 -19.05 -16.21
N ASN A 63 -0.90 -19.56 -15.34
CA ASN A 63 -0.84 -20.87 -14.69
C ASN A 63 0.57 -21.30 -14.26
N PRO A 64 1.23 -20.55 -13.35
CA PRO A 64 2.64 -20.76 -13.01
C PRO A 64 2.91 -22.01 -12.14
N TRP A 65 1.97 -22.96 -12.09
CA TRP A 65 1.86 -23.98 -11.05
C TRP A 65 1.57 -25.40 -11.56
N GLU A 66 1.93 -25.73 -12.80
CA GLU A 66 1.58 -27.01 -13.45
C GLU A 66 2.13 -28.26 -12.77
N ASP A 67 3.03 -28.15 -11.78
CA ASP A 67 3.50 -29.28 -10.98
C ASP A 67 2.55 -29.53 -9.78
N THR A 68 2.03 -30.76 -9.71
CA THR A 68 0.98 -31.22 -8.78
C THR A 68 1.28 -31.10 -7.27
N ASP A 69 2.54 -30.82 -6.89
CA ASP A 69 2.97 -30.70 -5.49
C ASP A 69 2.69 -29.32 -4.85
N TYR A 70 2.11 -28.36 -5.60
CA TYR A 70 1.91 -26.99 -5.11
C TYR A 70 0.47 -26.63 -4.71
N LEU A 71 -0.49 -27.56 -4.82
CA LEU A 71 -1.91 -27.26 -4.54
C LEU A 71 -2.16 -26.63 -3.17
N ASP A 72 -1.45 -27.11 -2.14
CA ASP A 72 -1.56 -26.60 -0.76
C ASP A 72 -1.08 -25.14 -0.61
N GLU A 73 -0.20 -24.68 -1.50
CA GLU A 73 0.29 -23.29 -1.50
C GLU A 73 -0.48 -22.40 -2.49
N ILE A 74 -0.96 -22.97 -3.61
CA ILE A 74 -1.67 -22.25 -4.67
C ILE A 74 -3.04 -21.79 -4.18
N VAL A 75 -3.79 -22.66 -3.51
CA VAL A 75 -5.17 -22.37 -3.10
C VAL A 75 -5.20 -21.16 -2.15
N PRO A 76 -4.39 -21.11 -1.07
CA PRO A 76 -4.31 -19.93 -0.21
C PRO A 76 -3.81 -18.68 -0.95
N ALA A 77 -2.76 -18.81 -1.79
CA ALA A 77 -2.21 -17.66 -2.53
C ALA A 77 -3.23 -17.06 -3.49
N THR A 78 -4.03 -17.89 -4.15
CA THR A 78 -5.10 -17.48 -5.06
C THR A 78 -6.25 -16.84 -4.30
N ALA A 79 -6.65 -17.41 -3.15
CA ALA A 79 -7.69 -16.84 -2.30
C ALA A 79 -7.30 -15.45 -1.78
N VAL A 80 -6.07 -15.28 -1.26
CA VAL A 80 -5.54 -13.99 -0.83
C VAL A 80 -5.51 -12.99 -1.99
N SER A 81 -5.08 -13.42 -3.17
CA SER A 81 -5.05 -12.57 -4.36
C SER A 81 -6.43 -12.10 -4.79
N SER A 82 -7.43 -12.99 -4.77
CA SER A 82 -8.82 -12.66 -5.07
C SER A 82 -9.38 -11.65 -4.07
N LEU A 83 -9.17 -11.89 -2.76
CA LEU A 83 -9.58 -10.97 -1.71
C LEU A 83 -8.94 -9.59 -1.87
N LEU A 84 -7.65 -9.52 -2.20
CA LEU A 84 -6.96 -8.24 -2.45
C LEU A 84 -7.53 -7.51 -3.67
N ILE A 85 -7.92 -8.23 -4.73
CA ILE A 85 -8.59 -7.63 -5.89
C ILE A 85 -9.96 -7.05 -5.47
N GLU A 86 -10.70 -7.74 -4.61
CA GLU A 86 -11.97 -7.26 -4.06
C GLU A 86 -11.78 -6.03 -3.15
N ILE A 87 -10.70 -6.00 -2.36
CA ILE A 87 -10.32 -4.82 -1.57
C ILE A 87 -10.07 -3.62 -2.49
N VAL A 88 -9.27 -3.77 -3.55
CA VAL A 88 -9.05 -2.70 -4.52
C VAL A 88 -10.38 -2.23 -5.13
N SER A 89 -11.25 -3.15 -5.52
CA SER A 89 -12.59 -2.83 -6.04
C SER A 89 -13.42 -2.01 -5.04
N SER A 90 -13.39 -2.40 -3.77
CA SER A 90 -14.09 -1.70 -2.69
C SER A 90 -13.50 -0.31 -2.45
N THR A 91 -12.17 -0.16 -2.46
CA THR A 91 -11.49 1.14 -2.36
C THR A 91 -11.91 2.09 -3.48
N VAL A 92 -12.07 1.59 -4.71
CA VAL A 92 -12.56 2.40 -5.85
C VAL A 92 -13.97 2.90 -5.60
N LYS A 93 -14.87 2.00 -5.17
CA LYS A 93 -16.27 2.38 -4.87
C LYS A 93 -16.33 3.41 -3.74
N ILE A 94 -15.52 3.24 -2.70
CA ILE A 94 -15.41 4.22 -1.60
C ILE A 94 -14.94 5.57 -2.15
N ALA A 95 -13.92 5.59 -3.01
CA ALA A 95 -13.45 6.82 -3.62
C ALA A 95 -14.55 7.52 -4.43
N ASP A 96 -15.26 6.79 -5.27
CA ASP A 96 -16.36 7.31 -6.08
C ASP A 96 -17.47 7.91 -5.17
N SER A 97 -17.86 7.20 -4.10
CA SER A 97 -18.81 7.70 -3.10
C SER A 97 -18.32 8.92 -2.34
N VAL A 98 -17.04 9.00 -2.01
CA VAL A 98 -16.47 10.18 -1.34
C VAL A 98 -16.41 11.37 -2.29
N HIS A 99 -16.11 11.17 -3.57
CA HIS A 99 -16.16 12.23 -4.59
C HIS A 99 -17.59 12.76 -4.79
N GLU A 100 -18.57 11.87 -4.82
CA GLU A 100 -20.00 12.24 -4.87
C GLU A 100 -20.40 13.05 -3.62
N LEU A 101 -20.05 12.55 -2.42
CA LEU A 101 -20.28 13.25 -1.15
C LEU A 101 -19.64 14.64 -1.15
N ALA A 102 -18.37 14.74 -1.56
CA ALA A 102 -17.63 16.00 -1.61
C ALA A 102 -18.31 17.01 -2.54
N SER A 103 -18.85 16.56 -3.67
CA SER A 103 -19.63 17.39 -4.59
C SER A 103 -20.92 17.88 -3.96
N MET A 104 -21.73 16.97 -3.38
CA MET A 104 -23.02 17.31 -2.76
C MET A 104 -22.88 18.23 -1.55
N ALA A 105 -21.87 17.96 -0.71
CA ALA A 105 -21.58 18.72 0.50
C ALA A 105 -20.73 19.98 0.24
N LYS A 106 -20.35 20.23 -1.02
CA LYS A 106 -19.53 21.38 -1.44
C LYS A 106 -18.24 21.49 -0.62
N PHE A 107 -17.48 20.40 -0.57
CA PHE A 107 -16.16 20.38 0.06
C PHE A 107 -15.29 21.51 -0.51
N LYS A 108 -14.44 22.08 0.34
CA LYS A 108 -13.55 23.18 -0.04
C LYS A 108 -12.39 22.63 -0.85
N ASN A 109 -12.06 23.24 -1.98
CA ASN A 109 -10.88 22.84 -2.74
C ASN A 109 -9.62 23.35 -2.03
N ASP A 110 -8.86 22.46 -1.39
CA ASP A 110 -7.54 22.79 -0.85
C ASP A 110 -6.51 22.76 -2.00
N VAL A 111 -6.58 23.73 -2.91
CA VAL A 111 -5.60 23.89 -4.01
C VAL A 111 -4.21 24.25 -3.47
N LEU A 112 -4.07 24.53 -2.18
CA LEU A 112 -2.83 25.02 -1.58
C LEU A 112 -2.57 24.31 -0.25
N LYS A 113 -1.71 23.28 -0.27
CA LYS A 113 -0.39 23.25 0.41
C LYS A 113 0.39 21.98 0.04
N GLN A 114 0.75 21.84 -1.23
CA GLN A 114 2.04 21.19 -1.53
C GLN A 114 3.13 22.14 -1.03
N LYS A 115 3.55 21.98 0.23
CA LYS A 115 4.91 22.38 0.60
C LYS A 115 5.79 21.18 0.29
N GLU A 116 6.62 21.38 -0.72
CA GLU A 116 7.77 20.56 -1.05
C GLU A 116 8.51 20.15 0.23
N THR A 117 8.56 18.85 0.54
CA THR A 117 9.56 18.32 1.46
C THR A 117 10.84 18.12 0.65
N GLY A 118 11.51 19.22 0.33
CA GLY A 118 12.78 19.26 -0.37
C GLY A 118 13.84 20.00 0.46
N LYS A 119 14.84 19.24 0.91
CA LYS A 119 16.17 19.66 1.40
C LYS A 119 16.28 20.31 2.80
N GLY A 120 16.69 19.46 3.74
CA GLY A 120 17.97 19.60 4.45
C GLY A 120 18.10 20.76 5.45
N LYS A 121 17.93 20.43 6.74
CA LYS A 121 18.84 20.89 7.79
C LYS A 121 19.11 19.72 8.72
N ALA A 122 20.35 19.24 8.69
CA ALA A 122 20.88 18.38 9.73
C ALA A 122 20.79 19.15 11.06
N LEU A 123 19.93 18.70 11.97
CA LEU A 123 20.07 19.02 13.37
C LEU A 123 20.72 17.79 14.02
N ARG A 124 22.04 17.92 14.21
CA ARG A 124 22.87 16.99 14.96
C ARG A 124 22.32 16.91 16.38
N VAL A 125 21.73 15.79 16.74
CA VAL A 125 21.45 15.47 18.15
C VAL A 125 22.81 15.09 18.77
N PRO A 126 23.26 15.73 19.86
CA PRO A 126 24.40 15.22 20.62
C PRO A 126 24.02 13.84 21.16
N SER A 127 24.88 12.84 20.90
CA SER A 127 24.76 11.51 21.46
C SER A 127 24.62 11.60 22.98
N ILE A 128 23.60 10.92 23.49
CA ILE A 128 23.39 10.71 24.92
C ILE A 128 24.48 9.73 25.35
N GLU A 129 25.45 10.25 26.09
CA GLU A 129 26.53 9.50 26.69
C GLU A 129 25.94 8.46 27.65
N GLY A 130 25.97 7.19 27.25
CA GLY A 130 25.63 6.06 28.10
C GLY A 130 26.76 5.79 29.07
N SER A 131 26.69 6.38 30.27
CA SER A 131 27.50 5.99 31.41
C SER A 131 26.91 4.74 32.07
N HIS A 132 27.43 3.57 31.75
CA HIS A 132 27.26 2.36 32.57
C HIS A 132 28.61 1.66 32.71
N ASN A 133 29.29 1.96 33.82
CA ASN A 133 30.47 1.24 34.28
C ASN A 133 29.97 0.00 35.03
N VAL A 134 30.12 -1.18 34.45
CA VAL A 134 30.02 -2.44 35.21
C VAL A 134 31.41 -3.06 35.19
N ALA A 135 32.15 -2.87 36.28
CA ALA A 135 33.35 -3.64 36.56
C ALA A 135 32.91 -5.03 37.04
N ILE A 136 33.19 -6.06 36.25
CA ILE A 136 33.16 -7.45 36.70
C ILE A 136 34.62 -7.84 36.92
N THR A 137 35.04 -7.85 38.18
CA THR A 137 36.32 -8.46 38.58
C THR A 137 36.12 -9.97 38.60
N VAL A 138 37.01 -10.68 37.91
CA VAL A 138 37.12 -12.14 37.98
C VAL A 138 38.16 -12.45 39.07
N GLU A 139 37.72 -13.13 40.13
CA GLU A 139 38.56 -14.00 40.97
C GLU A 139 37.90 -15.39 41.02
#